data_AF-A0A9P3UXA5-F1
#
_entry.id   AF-A0A9P3UXA5-F1
#
_cell.length_a   1.000
_cell.length_b   1.000
_cell.length_c   1.000
_cell.angle_alpha   90.00
_cell.angle_beta   90.00
_cell.angle_gamma   90.00
#
_symmetry.space_group_name_H-M   'P 1'
#
loop_
_entity.id
_entity.type
_entity.pdbx_description
1 polymer ?
#
loop_
_entity_poly.entity_id
_entity_poly.type
_entity_poly.pdbx_seq_one_letter_code
_entity_poly.pdbx_strand_id
1 'polypeptide(L)'
;MSGNRIHSGRATYALLLAAAMAGVTAAALTLLPWVVFDGPQVSLRWNGLGNYVGEHARYYGGEIDTVGAAGWIVLISSVLAVLALIGGTHLRRLWFLACGCAVIAVATPVLCLTFPALAVREVRDAVGFSAVDDRYLLNSGVLVAVAAATSVLFVCAALIGPRQPQVAQDD
;
A
#
# COMPACT_ATOMS: atom_id res chain seq x y z
N MET A 1 12.57 -9.84 38.86
CA MET A 1 12.59 -9.77 37.38
C MET A 1 11.19 -9.63 36.73
N SER A 2 10.24 -8.90 37.35
CA SER A 2 8.86 -8.76 36.83
C SER A 2 8.66 -7.54 35.87
N GLY A 3 9.52 -6.51 35.97
CA GLY A 3 9.34 -5.26 35.21
C GLY A 3 9.56 -5.34 33.70
N ASN A 4 10.34 -6.31 33.19
CA ASN A 4 10.76 -6.31 31.78
C ASN A 4 9.66 -6.80 30.81
N ARG A 5 8.72 -7.65 31.28
CA ARG A 5 7.60 -8.16 30.44
C ARG A 5 6.52 -7.12 30.17
N ILE A 6 6.32 -6.17 31.08
CA ILE A 6 5.27 -5.15 30.94
C ILE A 6 5.68 -4.12 29.88
N HIS A 7 6.96 -3.75 29.82
CA HIS A 7 7.49 -2.86 28.79
C HIS A 7 7.48 -3.51 27.40
N SER A 8 7.79 -4.80 27.30
CA SER A 8 7.78 -5.51 26.01
C SER A 8 6.38 -5.63 25.40
N GLY A 9 5.35 -5.79 26.25
CA GLY A 9 3.94 -5.85 25.81
C GLY A 9 3.45 -4.51 25.25
N ARG A 10 3.65 -3.41 25.99
CA ARG A 10 3.22 -2.07 25.56
C ARG A 10 3.89 -1.63 24.24
N ALA A 11 5.16 -1.97 24.05
CA ALA A 11 5.88 -1.70 22.82
C ALA A 11 5.31 -2.47 21.61
N THR A 12 4.95 -3.74 21.78
CA THR A 12 4.33 -4.54 20.70
C THR A 12 2.94 -4.02 20.34
N TYR A 13 2.12 -3.63 21.32
CA TYR A 13 0.83 -3.00 21.05
C TYR A 13 0.97 -1.68 20.28
N ALA A 14 1.94 -0.83 20.65
CA ALA A 14 2.21 0.40 19.92
C ALA A 14 2.61 0.14 18.46
N LEU A 15 3.46 -0.87 18.22
CA LEU A 15 3.86 -1.26 16.86
C LEU A 15 2.70 -1.84 16.04
N LEU A 16 1.83 -2.65 16.66
CA LEU A 16 0.63 -3.17 15.97
C LEU A 16 -0.34 -2.05 15.63
N LEU A 17 -0.54 -1.08 16.52
CA LEU A 17 -1.38 0.08 16.27
C LEU A 17 -0.79 0.96 15.17
N ALA A 18 0.52 1.20 15.17
CA ALA A 18 1.22 1.91 14.10
C ALA A 18 1.10 1.18 12.76
N ALA A 19 1.28 -0.15 12.74
CA ALA A 19 1.10 -0.97 11.54
C ALA A 19 -0.34 -0.90 11.01
N ALA A 20 -1.34 -0.97 11.88
CA ALA A 20 -2.74 -0.83 11.49
C ALA A 20 -3.03 0.55 10.90
N MET A 21 -2.57 1.63 11.55
CA MET A 21 -2.72 2.99 11.03
C MET A 21 -2.01 3.18 9.69
N ALA A 22 -0.81 2.62 9.53
CA ALA A 22 -0.06 2.64 8.29
C ALA A 22 -0.81 1.90 7.17
N GLY A 23 -1.38 0.72 7.46
CA GLY A 23 -2.19 -0.04 6.53
C GLY A 23 -3.49 0.67 6.12
N VAL A 24 -4.20 1.29 7.07
CA VAL A 24 -5.38 2.12 6.78
C VAL A 24 -5.02 3.33 5.94
N THR A 25 -3.91 4.00 6.26
CA THR A 25 -3.41 5.14 5.48
C THR A 25 -3.05 4.71 4.06
N ALA A 26 -2.32 3.61 3.90
CA ALA A 26 -1.99 3.05 2.58
C ALA A 26 -3.26 2.75 1.77
N ALA A 27 -4.26 2.10 2.38
CA ALA A 27 -5.55 1.83 1.74
C ALA A 27 -6.27 3.12 1.32
N ALA A 28 -6.35 4.13 2.20
CA ALA A 28 -6.96 5.41 1.87
C ALA A 28 -6.23 6.12 0.72
N LEU A 29 -4.90 6.05 0.67
CA LEU A 29 -4.10 6.63 -0.40
C LEU A 29 -4.29 5.93 -1.76
N THR A 30 -4.74 4.67 -1.79
CA THR A 30 -5.14 4.02 -3.07
C THR A 30 -6.42 4.63 -3.67
N LEU A 31 -7.24 5.29 -2.85
CA LEU A 31 -8.46 5.97 -3.30
C LEU A 31 -8.18 7.38 -3.86
N LEU A 32 -7.01 7.94 -3.60
CA LEU A 32 -6.61 9.23 -4.19
C LEU A 32 -6.29 9.07 -5.68
N PRO A 33 -6.34 10.17 -6.46
CA PRO A 33 -5.97 10.14 -7.88
C PRO A 33 -4.49 9.79 -8.09
N TRP A 34 -4.23 8.64 -8.69
CA TRP A 34 -2.90 8.19 -9.10
C TRP A 34 -2.56 8.66 -10.51
N VAL A 35 -3.57 8.71 -11.38
CA VAL A 35 -3.45 9.19 -12.76
C VAL A 35 -4.26 10.46 -12.89
N VAL A 36 -3.64 11.54 -13.36
CA VAL A 36 -4.25 12.85 -13.52
C VAL A 36 -3.87 13.39 -14.90
N PHE A 37 -4.88 13.76 -15.66
CA PHE A 37 -4.75 14.50 -16.91
C PHE A 37 -5.51 15.81 -16.78
N ASP A 38 -4.79 16.92 -16.62
CA ASP A 38 -5.37 18.26 -16.62
C ASP A 38 -5.23 18.87 -18.02
N GLY A 39 -6.28 18.75 -18.83
CA GLY A 39 -6.38 19.36 -20.15
C GLY A 39 -7.03 20.76 -20.12
N PRO A 40 -6.95 21.54 -21.22
CA PRO A 40 -7.49 22.91 -21.27
C PRO A 40 -9.01 23.00 -21.08
N GLN A 41 -9.73 21.90 -21.34
CA GLN A 41 -11.20 21.85 -21.30
C GLN A 41 -11.74 20.75 -20.38
N VAL A 42 -10.92 19.76 -19.99
CA VAL A 42 -11.35 18.59 -19.22
C VAL A 42 -10.20 18.15 -18.29
N SER A 43 -10.52 17.95 -17.02
CA SER A 43 -9.64 17.27 -16.06
C SER A 43 -10.13 15.83 -15.82
N LEU A 44 -9.35 14.85 -16.27
CA LEU A 44 -9.63 13.43 -16.05
C LEU A 44 -8.72 12.85 -14.97
N ARG A 45 -9.29 12.04 -14.07
CA ARG A 45 -8.57 11.54 -12.89
C ARG A 45 -9.00 10.12 -12.58
N TRP A 46 -8.03 9.24 -12.31
CA TRP A 46 -8.28 7.86 -11.88
C TRP A 46 -7.52 7.58 -10.59
N ASN A 47 -8.18 6.85 -9.68
CA ASN A 47 -7.52 6.40 -8.46
C ASN A 47 -6.64 5.18 -8.71
N GLY A 48 -5.91 4.73 -7.68
CA GLY A 48 -5.04 3.56 -7.78
C GLY A 48 -5.79 2.26 -8.10
N LEU A 49 -7.09 2.20 -7.83
CA LEU A 49 -7.95 1.04 -8.14
C LEU A 49 -8.48 1.04 -9.58
N GLY A 50 -8.22 2.10 -10.34
CA GLY A 50 -8.64 2.26 -11.73
C GLY A 50 -10.02 2.92 -11.87
N ASN A 51 -10.64 3.35 -10.78
CA ASN A 51 -11.93 4.03 -10.84
C ASN A 51 -11.71 5.50 -11.23
N TYR A 52 -12.53 5.98 -12.15
CA TYR A 52 -12.58 7.37 -12.54
C TYR A 52 -13.20 8.23 -11.43
N VAL A 53 -12.45 9.25 -10.99
CA VAL A 53 -12.79 10.17 -9.90
C VAL A 53 -12.78 11.64 -10.35
N GLY A 54 -12.85 11.88 -11.67
CA GLY A 54 -12.90 13.21 -12.26
C GLY A 54 -14.27 13.89 -12.16
N GLU A 55 -14.38 15.07 -12.78
CA GLU A 55 -15.48 16.02 -12.64
C GLU A 55 -16.86 15.45 -12.99
N HIS A 56 -16.89 14.39 -13.81
CA HIS A 56 -18.12 13.74 -14.30
C HIS A 56 -18.17 12.24 -13.96
N ALA A 57 -17.61 11.83 -12.81
CA ALA A 57 -17.52 10.43 -12.42
C ALA A 57 -18.86 9.68 -12.40
N ARG A 58 -19.97 10.36 -12.05
CA ARG A 58 -21.31 9.76 -12.03
C ARG A 58 -21.84 9.38 -13.42
N TYR A 59 -21.37 10.06 -14.46
CA TYR A 59 -21.86 9.89 -15.83
C TYR A 59 -20.94 8.99 -16.66
N TYR A 60 -19.62 9.16 -16.51
CA TYR A 60 -18.65 8.42 -17.31
C TYR A 60 -17.99 7.25 -16.57
N GLY A 61 -18.10 7.14 -15.23
CA GLY A 61 -17.36 6.15 -14.44
C GLY A 61 -17.48 4.72 -14.99
N GLY A 62 -18.71 4.24 -15.23
CA GLY A 62 -18.90 2.88 -15.77
C GLY A 62 -18.34 2.65 -17.18
N GLU A 63 -18.03 3.69 -17.94
CA GLU A 63 -17.55 3.60 -19.33
C GLU A 63 -16.02 3.76 -19.44
N ILE A 64 -15.40 4.51 -18.52
CA ILE A 64 -13.95 4.81 -18.54
C ILE A 64 -13.19 4.33 -17.29
N ASP A 65 -13.84 3.54 -16.43
CA ASP A 65 -13.15 2.77 -15.38
C ASP A 65 -12.21 1.73 -16.01
N THR A 66 -11.05 1.55 -15.39
CA THR A 66 -10.03 0.56 -15.80
C THR A 66 -9.70 -0.38 -14.64
N VAL A 67 -8.84 -1.38 -14.86
CA VAL A 67 -8.39 -2.26 -13.77
C VAL A 67 -7.12 -1.67 -13.15
N GLY A 68 -7.22 -0.93 -12.05
CA GLY A 68 -6.04 -0.39 -11.37
C GLY A 68 -5.22 -1.47 -10.65
N ALA A 69 -4.54 -2.35 -11.40
CA ALA A 69 -3.86 -3.53 -10.87
C ALA A 69 -2.87 -3.16 -9.75
N ALA A 70 -2.11 -2.08 -9.94
CA ALA A 70 -1.12 -1.62 -8.96
C ALA A 70 -1.76 -1.19 -7.62
N GLY A 71 -2.85 -0.43 -7.62
CA GLY A 71 -3.51 -0.04 -6.37
C GLY A 71 -4.18 -1.22 -5.68
N TRP A 72 -4.76 -2.16 -6.43
CA TRP A 72 -5.28 -3.41 -5.87
C TRP A 72 -4.19 -4.25 -5.21
N ILE A 73 -3.01 -4.37 -5.84
CA ILE A 73 -1.86 -5.06 -5.24
C ILE A 73 -1.46 -4.40 -3.93
N VAL A 74 -1.31 -3.07 -3.89
CA VAL A 74 -0.96 -2.33 -2.66
C VAL A 74 -2.01 -2.53 -1.57
N LEU A 75 -3.30 -2.44 -1.92
CA LEU A 75 -4.40 -2.59 -0.99
C LEU A 75 -4.42 -3.99 -0.37
N ILE A 76 -4.44 -5.03 -1.20
CA ILE A 76 -4.53 -6.43 -0.76
C ILE A 76 -3.29 -6.80 0.07
N SER A 77 -2.09 -6.44 -0.41
CA SER A 77 -0.84 -6.72 0.30
C SER A 77 -0.76 -6.01 1.65
N SER A 78 -1.21 -4.75 1.75
CA SER A 78 -1.27 -4.01 3.02
C SER A 78 -2.24 -4.66 4.01
N VAL A 79 -3.44 -5.04 3.55
CA VAL A 79 -4.45 -5.70 4.39
C VAL A 79 -3.95 -7.06 4.88
N LEU A 80 -3.40 -7.88 3.98
CA LEU A 80 -2.83 -9.18 4.34
C LEU A 80 -1.67 -9.04 5.32
N ALA A 81 -0.80 -8.04 5.15
CA ALA A 81 0.29 -7.77 6.08
C ALA A 81 -0.23 -7.44 7.49
N VAL A 82 -1.22 -6.55 7.62
CA VAL A 82 -1.80 -6.19 8.92
C VAL A 82 -2.47 -7.39 9.59
N LEU A 83 -3.28 -8.15 8.85
CA LEU A 83 -3.95 -9.35 9.37
C LEU A 83 -2.93 -10.42 9.82
N ALA A 84 -1.89 -10.64 9.01
CA ALA A 84 -0.83 -11.58 9.32
C ALA A 84 0.03 -11.11 10.50
N LEU A 85 0.20 -9.81 10.74
CA LEU A 85 0.88 -9.29 11.95
C LEU A 85 0.06 -9.54 13.21
N ILE A 86 -1.26 -9.31 13.15
CA ILE A 86 -2.15 -9.58 14.29
C ILE A 86 -2.10 -11.07 14.64
N GLY A 87 -2.22 -11.96 13.64
CA GLY A 87 -2.11 -13.42 13.84
C GLY A 87 -0.68 -13.92 14.14
N GLY A 88 0.35 -13.19 13.69
CA GLY A 88 1.76 -13.51 13.84
C GLY A 88 2.26 -13.43 15.29
N THR A 89 1.49 -12.80 16.17
CA THR A 89 1.69 -12.89 17.63
C THR A 89 1.54 -14.31 18.16
N HIS A 90 0.82 -15.19 17.44
CA HIS A 90 0.57 -16.58 17.82
C HIS A 90 1.37 -17.59 16.98
N LEU A 91 1.60 -17.33 15.69
CA LEU A 91 2.27 -18.27 14.78
C LEU A 91 3.43 -17.62 14.01
N ARG A 92 4.64 -18.14 14.19
CA ARG A 92 5.87 -17.67 13.51
C ARG A 92 5.77 -17.66 11.97
N ARG A 93 5.01 -18.58 11.36
CA ARG A 93 4.81 -18.63 9.91
C ARG A 93 4.06 -17.41 9.36
N LEU A 94 3.11 -16.87 10.12
CA LEU A 94 2.34 -15.69 9.72
C LEU A 94 3.21 -14.42 9.73
N TRP A 95 4.27 -14.37 10.54
CA TRP A 95 5.21 -13.25 10.50
C TRP A 95 5.98 -13.16 9.18
N PHE A 96 6.43 -14.30 8.62
CA PHE A 96 7.08 -14.31 7.30
C PHE A 96 6.13 -13.86 6.20
N LEU A 97 4.87 -14.30 6.26
CA LEU A 97 3.82 -13.85 5.34
C LEU A 97 3.60 -12.34 5.46
N ALA A 98 3.51 -11.82 6.68
CA ALA A 98 3.36 -10.38 6.93
C ALA A 98 4.50 -9.56 6.32
N CYS A 99 5.76 -9.99 6.53
CA CYS A 99 6.91 -9.32 5.95
C CYS A 99 6.89 -9.39 4.42
N GLY A 100 6.58 -10.55 3.83
CA GLY A 100 6.48 -10.69 2.37
C GLY A 100 5.41 -9.78 1.77
N CYS A 101 4.22 -9.76 2.36
CA CYS A 101 3.15 -8.85 1.95
C CYS A 101 3.56 -7.38 2.10
N ALA A 102 4.22 -7.00 3.19
CA ALA A 102 4.68 -5.63 3.38
C ALA A 102 5.76 -5.22 2.36
N VAL A 103 6.67 -6.13 1.97
CA VAL A 103 7.63 -5.88 0.88
C VAL A 103 6.91 -5.61 -0.43
N ILE A 104 5.91 -6.43 -0.78
CA ILE A 104 5.11 -6.23 -2.00
C ILE A 104 4.40 -4.87 -1.97
N ALA A 105 3.82 -4.51 -0.81
CA ALA A 105 3.13 -3.23 -0.63
C ALA A 105 4.06 -2.02 -0.86
N VAL A 106 5.33 -2.11 -0.45
CA VAL A 106 6.35 -1.07 -0.67
C VAL A 106 6.88 -1.08 -2.10
N ALA A 107 7.18 -2.27 -2.64
CA ALA A 107 7.78 -2.40 -3.96
C ALA A 107 6.87 -1.88 -5.07
N THR A 108 5.55 -2.09 -4.95
CA THR A 108 4.59 -1.71 -5.98
C THR A 108 4.57 -0.20 -6.30
N PRO A 109 4.37 0.73 -5.34
CA PRO A 109 4.41 2.17 -5.63
C PRO A 109 5.80 2.64 -6.07
N VAL A 110 6.88 2.03 -5.57
CA VAL A 110 8.26 2.33 -6.02
C VAL A 110 8.44 1.94 -7.49
N LEU A 111 7.96 0.77 -7.87
CA LEU A 111 7.98 0.32 -9.26
C LEU A 111 7.13 1.23 -10.16
N CYS A 112 5.96 1.69 -9.70
CA CYS A 112 5.16 2.66 -10.46
C CYS A 112 5.85 4.03 -10.59
N LEU A 113 6.60 4.49 -9.58
CA LEU A 113 7.43 5.70 -9.70
C LEU A 113 8.58 5.52 -10.70
N THR A 114 9.17 4.32 -10.75
CA THR A 114 10.31 4.01 -11.62
C THR A 114 9.86 3.75 -13.06
N PHE A 115 8.74 3.04 -13.21
CA PHE A 115 8.09 2.63 -14.45
C PHE A 115 6.61 3.08 -14.43
N PRO A 116 6.34 4.37 -14.73
CA PRO A 116 4.99 4.95 -14.72
C PRO A 116 3.96 4.19 -15.57
N ALA A 117 4.43 3.54 -16.64
CA ALA A 117 3.63 2.65 -17.47
C ALA A 117 2.85 1.58 -16.66
N LEU A 118 3.39 1.12 -15.52
CA LEU A 118 2.71 0.13 -14.67
C LEU A 118 1.42 0.66 -14.03
N ALA A 119 1.30 1.98 -13.86
CA ALA A 119 0.10 2.62 -13.29
C ALA A 119 -0.77 3.29 -14.36
N VAL A 120 -0.15 3.79 -15.43
CA VAL A 120 -0.81 4.66 -16.42
C VAL A 120 -1.28 3.91 -17.66
N ARG A 121 -0.63 2.80 -18.02
CA ARG A 121 -0.85 2.14 -19.32
C ARG A 121 -2.31 1.77 -19.56
N GLU A 122 -3.00 1.22 -18.57
CA GLU A 122 -4.40 0.81 -18.76
C GLU A 122 -5.31 2.00 -19.03
N VAL A 123 -5.15 3.09 -18.25
CA VAL A 123 -5.87 4.35 -18.46
C VAL A 123 -5.54 4.93 -19.84
N ARG A 124 -4.25 4.91 -20.22
CA ARG A 124 -3.78 5.43 -21.50
C ARG A 124 -4.38 4.66 -22.67
N ASP A 125 -4.37 3.34 -22.60
CA ASP A 125 -4.89 2.46 -23.63
C ASP A 125 -6.43 2.57 -23.73
N ALA A 126 -7.12 2.80 -22.60
CA ALA A 126 -8.56 3.02 -22.56
C ALA A 126 -9.00 4.39 -23.14
N VAL A 127 -8.22 5.45 -22.90
CA VAL A 127 -8.59 6.83 -23.29
C VAL A 127 -7.92 7.27 -24.60
N GLY A 128 -6.92 6.53 -25.07
CA GLY A 128 -6.23 6.82 -26.33
C GLY A 128 -5.15 7.92 -26.24
N PHE A 129 -4.62 8.20 -25.05
CA PHE A 129 -3.57 9.20 -24.82
C PHE A 129 -2.19 8.72 -25.30
N SER A 130 -2.01 8.52 -26.60
CA SER A 130 -0.75 8.01 -27.17
C SER A 130 0.40 9.02 -27.19
N ALA A 131 0.11 10.32 -27.10
CA ALA A 131 1.10 11.40 -27.26
C ALA A 131 1.61 12.01 -25.95
N VAL A 132 1.08 11.61 -24.79
CA VAL A 132 1.43 12.19 -23.48
C VAL A 132 2.37 11.25 -22.74
N ASP A 133 3.48 11.78 -22.22
CA ASP A 133 4.42 11.00 -21.42
C ASP A 133 3.76 10.44 -20.15
N ASP A 134 3.96 9.15 -19.88
CA ASP A 134 3.37 8.47 -18.73
C ASP A 134 3.75 9.15 -17.39
N ARG A 135 4.93 9.78 -17.31
CA ARG A 135 5.38 10.55 -16.12
C ARG A 135 4.52 11.77 -15.84
N TYR A 136 4.01 12.43 -16.88
CA TYR A 136 3.17 13.61 -16.76
C TYR A 136 1.78 13.26 -16.24
N LEU A 137 1.29 12.08 -16.62
CA LEU A 137 -0.01 11.56 -16.19
C LEU A 137 0.03 11.04 -14.74
N LEU A 138 1.21 10.76 -14.20
CA LEU A 138 1.36 10.14 -12.88
C LEU A 138 1.40 11.18 -11.75
N ASN A 139 0.49 11.06 -10.78
CA ASN A 139 0.53 11.83 -9.55
C ASN A 139 1.62 11.28 -8.60
N SER A 140 2.86 11.71 -8.85
CA SER A 140 4.04 11.26 -8.12
C SER A 140 3.94 11.56 -6.61
N GLY A 141 3.26 12.64 -6.21
CA GLY A 141 3.07 12.99 -4.81
C GLY A 141 2.26 11.94 -4.04
N VAL A 142 1.17 11.44 -4.64
CA VAL A 142 0.36 10.37 -4.04
C VAL A 142 1.16 9.08 -3.96
N LEU A 143 1.90 8.70 -5.00
CA LEU A 143 2.69 7.48 -4.98
C LEU A 143 3.83 7.51 -3.95
N VAL A 144 4.49 8.66 -3.76
CA VAL A 144 5.50 8.82 -2.70
C VAL A 144 4.85 8.68 -1.32
N ALA A 145 3.65 9.24 -1.11
CA ALA A 145 2.91 9.05 0.14
C ALA A 145 2.54 7.59 0.37
N VAL A 146 2.10 6.86 -0.66
CA VAL A 146 1.81 5.42 -0.60
C VAL A 146 3.07 4.62 -0.24
N ALA A 147 4.20 4.91 -0.89
CA ALA A 147 5.48 4.27 -0.61
C ALA A 147 5.95 4.54 0.83
N ALA A 148 5.78 5.77 1.33
CA ALA A 148 6.10 6.12 2.71
C ALA A 148 5.21 5.37 3.72
N ALA A 149 3.89 5.34 3.51
CA ALA A 149 2.95 4.65 4.40
C ALA A 149 3.22 3.14 4.46
N THR A 150 3.41 2.51 3.30
CA THR A 150 3.74 1.07 3.23
C THR A 150 5.12 0.75 3.80
N SER A 151 6.08 1.68 3.73
CA SER A 151 7.40 1.52 4.36
C SER A 151 7.29 1.50 5.89
N VAL A 152 6.43 2.34 6.48
CA VAL A 152 6.14 2.28 7.93
C VAL A 152 5.56 0.93 8.32
N LEU A 153 4.62 0.40 7.53
CA LEU A 153 4.06 -0.94 7.74
C LEU A 153 5.15 -2.02 7.71
N PHE A 154 6.06 -1.97 6.74
CA PHE A 154 7.20 -2.88 6.65
C PHE A 154 8.14 -2.79 7.86
N VAL A 155 8.50 -1.58 8.28
CA VAL A 155 9.34 -1.37 9.47
C VAL A 155 8.66 -1.92 10.72
N CYS A 156 7.36 -1.67 10.91
CA CYS A 156 6.61 -2.24 12.03
C CYS A 156 6.61 -3.77 11.98
N ALA A 157 6.40 -4.36 10.80
CA ALA A 157 6.43 -5.80 10.62
C ALA A 157 7.79 -6.41 11.01
N ALA A 158 8.88 -5.78 10.59
CA ALA A 158 10.24 -6.21 10.92
C ALA A 158 10.53 -6.11 12.43
N LEU A 159 10.12 -5.01 13.07
CA LEU A 159 10.36 -4.77 14.51
C LEU A 159 9.51 -5.64 15.43
N ILE A 160 8.34 -6.12 14.99
CA ILE A 160 7.49 -7.05 15.73
C ILE A 160 8.10 -8.46 15.81
N GLY A 161 9.20 -8.73 15.07
CA GLY A 161 9.87 -10.02 14.87
C GLY A 161 9.83 -11.03 16.03
N PRO A 162 9.88 -12.34 15.72
CA PRO A 162 9.60 -13.40 16.67
C PRO A 162 10.52 -13.30 17.88
N ARG A 163 9.99 -12.80 19.02
CA ARG A 163 10.68 -12.90 20.30
C ARG A 163 10.83 -14.39 20.59
N GLN A 164 12.08 -14.87 20.57
CA GLN A 164 12.39 -16.25 20.92
C GLN A 164 11.86 -16.54 22.33
N PRO A 165 11.07 -17.60 22.56
CA PRO A 165 11.13 -18.23 23.87
C PRO A 165 12.57 -18.72 24.04
N GLN A 166 13.29 -18.16 25.02
CA GLN A 166 14.52 -18.81 25.48
C GLN A 166 14.09 -20.19 25.96
N VAL A 167 14.37 -21.21 25.15
CA VAL A 167 14.35 -22.59 25.61
C VAL A 167 15.44 -22.62 26.67
N ALA A 168 15.03 -22.70 27.94
CA ALA A 168 15.94 -23.01 29.03
C ALA A 168 16.62 -24.33 28.65
N GLN A 169 17.88 -24.24 28.30
CA GLN A 169 18.78 -25.36 28.16
C GLN A 169 19.29 -25.64 29.58
N ASP A 170 18.44 -26.27 30.39
CA ASP A 170 18.85 -26.88 31.66
C ASP A 170 19.17 -28.34 31.35
N ASP A 171 20.47 -28.62 31.28
CA ASP A 171 21.05 -29.97 31.43
C ASP A 171 21.10 -30.34 32.92
#